data_AF-A0A7S8FG06-F1
#
_entry.id   AF-A0A7S8FG06-F1
#
_cell.length_a   1.000
_cell.length_b   1.000
_cell.length_c   1.000
_cell.angle_alpha   90.00
_cell.angle_beta   90.00
_cell.angle_gamma   90.00
#
_symmetry.space_group_name_H-M   'P 1'
#
loop_
_entity.id
_entity.type
_entity.pdbx_description
1 polymer ?
#
loop_
_entity_poly.entity_id
_entity_poly.type
_entity_poly.pdbx_seq_one_letter_code
_entity_poly.pdbx_strand_id
1 'polypeptide(L)'
;MTTRIGQYWLSVSALLFSSLLTASVSTAADPPCDKYPVATQSRCAEIWKELNKEDGPIISQFGLDQQKRRDEGKINAQQHLAENMIFIKQSTEKRIERLKERMAME
;
A
#
# COMPACT_ATOMS: atom_id res chain seq x y z
N MET A 1 19.89 -36.12 -31.24
CA MET A 1 18.59 -35.42 -31.04
C MET A 1 18.25 -35.47 -29.55
N THR A 2 18.92 -34.67 -28.72
CA THR A 2 18.72 -34.76 -27.25
C THR A 2 19.01 -33.45 -26.53
N THR A 3 19.01 -32.33 -27.24
CA THR A 3 19.32 -31.00 -26.69
C THR A 3 18.12 -30.07 -26.65
N ARG A 4 17.06 -30.33 -27.44
CA ARG A 4 15.88 -29.45 -27.47
C ARG A 4 14.89 -29.70 -26.33
N ILE A 5 14.78 -30.94 -25.86
CA ILE A 5 13.75 -31.32 -24.86
C ILE A 5 14.04 -30.70 -23.49
N GLY A 6 15.31 -30.65 -23.05
CA GLY A 6 15.69 -30.03 -21.77
C GLY A 6 15.45 -28.52 -21.71
N GLN A 7 15.53 -27.83 -22.85
CA GLN A 7 15.34 -26.38 -22.93
C GLN A 7 13.87 -25.97 -22.83
N TYR A 8 12.95 -26.76 -23.42
CA TYR A 8 11.51 -26.52 -23.25
C TYR A 8 11.03 -26.77 -21.82
N TRP A 9 11.59 -27.76 -21.13
CA TRP A 9 11.24 -28.03 -19.73
C TRP A 9 11.67 -26.91 -18.79
N LEU A 10 12.88 -26.35 -18.97
CA LEU A 10 13.34 -25.19 -18.21
C LEU A 10 12.49 -23.94 -18.48
N SER A 11 12.07 -23.70 -19.74
CA SER A 11 11.23 -22.56 -20.09
C SER A 11 9.79 -22.65 -19.56
N VAL A 12 9.20 -23.85 -19.51
CA VAL A 12 7.85 -24.05 -18.96
C VAL A 12 7.86 -23.90 -17.43
N SER A 13 8.90 -24.38 -16.75
CA SER A 13 9.07 -24.15 -15.31
C SER A 13 9.24 -22.66 -14.97
N ALA A 14 9.99 -21.90 -15.79
CA ALA A 14 10.16 -20.46 -15.58
C ALA A 14 8.85 -19.66 -15.74
N LEU A 15 8.01 -20.00 -16.72
CA LEU A 15 6.71 -19.34 -16.95
C LEU A 15 5.68 -19.63 -15.84
N LEU A 16 5.72 -20.82 -15.25
CA LEU A 16 4.88 -21.18 -14.11
C LEU A 16 5.28 -20.42 -12.83
N PHE A 17 6.57 -20.17 -12.61
CA PHE A 17 7.04 -19.35 -11.48
C PHE A 17 6.68 -17.87 -11.63
N SER A 18 6.68 -17.31 -12.85
CA SER A 18 6.28 -15.92 -13.08
C SER A 18 4.79 -15.65 -12.86
N SER A 19 3.95 -16.69 -12.91
CA SER A 19 2.50 -16.57 -12.74
C SER A 19 2.05 -16.60 -11.26
N LEU A 20 2.96 -16.95 -10.34
CA LEU A 20 2.74 -17.01 -8.89
C LEU A 20 3.07 -15.70 -8.17
N LEU A 21 3.45 -14.65 -8.90
CA LEU A 21 3.37 -13.27 -8.41
C LEU A 21 1.91 -12.83 -8.42
N THR A 22 1.08 -13.56 -7.67
CA THR A 22 -0.24 -13.11 -7.26
C THR A 22 -0.07 -11.71 -6.71
N ALA A 23 -0.69 -10.75 -7.39
CA ALA A 23 -0.82 -9.39 -6.92
C ALA A 23 -1.25 -9.44 -5.45
N SER A 24 -0.34 -9.06 -4.55
CA SER A 24 -0.69 -8.81 -3.17
C SER A 24 -1.71 -7.68 -3.21
N VAL A 25 -2.99 -8.03 -3.15
CA VAL A 25 -4.03 -7.07 -2.83
C VAL A 25 -3.75 -6.72 -1.39
N SER A 26 -2.90 -5.71 -1.17
CA SER A 26 -2.83 -5.05 0.12
C SER A 26 -4.25 -4.60 0.39
N THR A 27 -4.95 -5.32 1.25
CA THR A 27 -6.25 -4.89 1.77
C THR A 27 -5.94 -3.61 2.53
N ALA A 28 -6.10 -2.47 1.84
CA ALA A 28 -6.16 -1.19 2.51
C ALA A 28 -7.16 -1.34 3.65
N ALA A 29 -6.85 -0.77 4.82
CA ALA A 29 -7.79 -0.76 5.93
C ALA A 29 -9.18 -0.42 5.40
N ASP A 30 -10.19 -1.20 5.83
CA ASP A 30 -11.55 -1.07 5.33
C ASP A 30 -11.95 0.40 5.37
N PRO A 31 -12.53 0.94 4.28
CA PRO A 31 -12.91 2.33 4.24
C PRO A 31 -13.91 2.59 5.38
N PRO A 32 -13.76 3.65 6.18
CA PRO A 32 -14.61 3.92 7.34
C PRO A 32 -15.95 4.54 6.91
N CYS A 33 -16.61 3.89 5.96
CA CYS A 33 -17.80 4.37 5.27
C CYS A 33 -19.11 3.99 5.96
N ASP A 34 -19.05 3.08 6.93
CA ASP A 34 -20.17 2.67 7.79
C ASP A 34 -20.81 3.85 8.54
N LYS A 35 -20.07 4.95 8.71
CA LYS A 35 -20.54 6.20 9.33
C LYS A 35 -21.41 7.07 8.43
N TYR A 36 -21.48 6.80 7.13
CA TYR A 36 -22.27 7.56 6.17
C TYR A 36 -23.57 6.83 5.77
N PRO A 37 -24.62 7.56 5.33
CA PRO A 37 -25.86 6.96 4.83
C PRO A 37 -25.61 5.94 3.73
N VAL A 38 -26.38 4.85 3.70
CA VAL A 38 -26.22 3.74 2.73
C VAL A 38 -26.14 4.23 1.28
N ALA A 39 -26.92 5.25 0.93
CA ALA A 39 -26.96 5.83 -0.41
C ALA A 39 -25.61 6.42 -0.86
N THR A 40 -24.75 6.87 0.06
CA THR A 40 -23.46 7.51 -0.24
C THR A 40 -22.25 6.64 0.13
N GLN A 41 -22.44 5.43 0.66
CA GLN A 41 -21.34 4.54 1.05
C GLN A 41 -20.46 4.11 -0.13
N SER A 42 -21.06 3.84 -1.31
CA SER A 42 -20.29 3.55 -2.53
C SER A 42 -19.37 4.71 -2.88
N ARG A 43 -19.88 5.95 -2.75
CA ARG A 43 -19.13 7.16 -3.04
C ARG A 43 -17.98 7.38 -2.05
N CYS A 44 -18.24 7.14 -0.76
CA CYS A 44 -17.20 7.14 0.26
C CYS A 44 -16.08 6.14 -0.04
N ALA A 45 -16.41 4.93 -0.51
CA ALA A 45 -15.39 3.92 -0.84
C ALA A 45 -14.52 4.34 -2.04
N GLU A 46 -15.10 4.99 -3.05
CA GLU A 46 -14.36 5.58 -4.17
C GLU A 46 -13.40 6.68 -3.69
N ILE A 47 -13.92 7.64 -2.91
CA ILE A 47 -13.12 8.74 -2.36
C ILE A 47 -11.99 8.20 -1.47
N TRP A 48 -12.26 7.18 -0.65
CA TRP A 48 -11.23 6.54 0.17
C TRP A 48 -10.13 5.93 -0.68
N LYS A 49 -10.50 5.23 -1.76
CA LYS A 49 -9.53 4.63 -2.69
C LYS A 49 -8.66 5.70 -3.35
N GLU A 50 -9.26 6.81 -3.77
CA GLU A 50 -8.53 7.95 -4.34
C GLU A 50 -7.57 8.57 -3.33
N LEU A 51 -8.02 8.86 -2.11
CA LEU A 51 -7.18 9.41 -1.05
C LEU A 51 -5.99 8.49 -0.70
N ASN A 52 -6.20 7.18 -0.65
CA ASN A 52 -5.10 6.23 -0.44
C ASN A 52 -4.10 6.24 -1.60
N LYS A 53 -4.57 6.40 -2.84
CA LYS A 53 -3.70 6.55 -4.01
C LYS A 53 -2.90 7.86 -3.95
N GLU A 54 -3.53 8.96 -3.56
CA GLU A 54 -2.88 10.26 -3.35
C GLU A 54 -1.77 10.18 -2.28
N ASP A 55 -1.97 9.39 -1.23
CA ASP A 55 -0.99 9.20 -0.15
C ASP A 55 0.17 8.26 -0.50
N GLY A 56 0.02 7.45 -1.55
CA GLY A 56 1.02 6.43 -1.93
C GLY A 56 2.45 6.98 -2.08
N PRO A 57 2.67 8.08 -2.83
CA PRO A 57 4.00 8.68 -2.98
C PRO A 57 4.65 9.11 -1.67
N ILE A 58 3.91 9.79 -0.77
CA ILE A 58 4.48 10.29 0.49
C ILE A 58 4.78 9.15 1.46
N ILE A 59 3.93 8.10 1.51
CA ILE A 59 4.17 6.90 2.32
C ILE A 59 5.43 6.17 1.81
N SER A 60 5.56 6.03 0.50
CA SER A 60 6.72 5.37 -0.12
C SER A 60 8.01 6.15 0.15
N GLN A 61 7.99 7.47 -0.01
CA GLN A 61 9.14 8.32 0.26
C GLN A 61 9.56 8.26 1.73
N PHE A 62 8.60 8.32 2.65
CA PHE A 62 8.88 8.15 4.07
C PHE A 62 9.58 6.82 4.36
N GLY A 63 9.11 5.71 3.77
CA GLY A 63 9.74 4.40 3.91
C GLY A 63 11.19 4.35 3.38
N LEU A 64 11.43 4.96 2.22
CA LEU A 64 12.78 5.06 1.64
C LEU A 64 13.72 5.90 2.51
N ASP A 65 13.22 7.02 3.05
CA ASP A 65 13.99 7.90 3.94
C ASP A 65 14.34 7.21 5.25
N GLN A 66 13.39 6.46 5.82
CA GLN A 66 13.61 5.63 7.01
C GLN A 66 14.67 4.57 6.75
N GLN A 67 14.60 3.86 5.61
CA GLN A 67 15.56 2.83 5.23
C GLN A 67 16.96 3.43 5.08
N LYS A 68 17.09 4.54 4.34
CA LYS A 68 18.36 5.26 4.18
C LYS A 68 18.95 5.66 5.53
N ARG A 69 18.14 6.23 6.45
CA ARG A 69 18.61 6.64 7.78
C ARG A 69 19.07 5.46 8.63
N ARG A 70 18.43 4.29 8.50
CA ARG A 70 18.90 3.06 9.16
C ARG A 70 20.23 2.59 8.59
N ASP A 71 20.38 2.60 7.27
CA ASP A 71 21.60 2.16 6.58
C ASP A 71 22.79 3.09 6.88
N GLU A 72 22.52 4.39 7.06
CA GLU A 72 23.50 5.39 7.50
C GLU A 72 23.76 5.37 9.03
N GLY A 73 23.12 4.47 9.79
CA GLY A 73 23.26 4.39 11.25
C GLY A 73 22.68 5.58 12.02
N LYS A 74 21.86 6.43 11.38
CA LYS A 74 21.27 7.64 11.99
C LYS A 74 20.10 7.33 12.93
N ILE A 75 19.45 6.18 12.74
CA ILE A 75 18.40 5.69 13.64
C ILE A 75 18.58 4.21 13.94
N ASN A 76 18.27 3.82 15.16
CA ASN A 76 18.19 2.42 15.56
C ASN A 76 16.79 1.82 15.28
N ALA A 77 16.64 0.52 15.52
CA ALA A 77 15.38 -0.19 15.28
C ALA A 77 14.20 0.36 16.10
N GLN A 78 14.44 0.77 17.35
CA GLN A 78 13.40 1.30 18.23
C GLN A 78 12.91 2.68 17.76
N GLN A 79 13.84 3.55 17.34
CA GLN A 79 13.52 4.86 16.77
C GLN A 79 12.75 4.70 15.46
N HIS A 80 13.19 3.80 14.58
CA HIS A 80 12.46 3.49 13.34
C HIS A 80 11.01 3.05 13.60
N LEU A 81 10.81 2.13 14.54
CA LEU A 81 9.47 1.67 14.91
C LEU A 81 8.62 2.81 15.47
N ALA A 82 9.17 3.61 16.39
CA ALA A 82 8.45 4.74 16.99
C ALA A 82 8.05 5.78 15.94
N GLU A 83 8.97 6.15 15.05
CA GLU A 83 8.71 7.11 13.97
C GLU A 83 7.70 6.57 12.96
N ASN A 84 7.77 5.28 12.59
CA ASN A 84 6.76 4.64 11.74
C ASN A 84 5.36 4.73 12.35
N MET A 85 5.23 4.42 13.64
CA MET A 85 3.93 4.47 14.32
C MET A 85 3.36 5.89 14.36
N ILE A 86 4.20 6.89 14.60
CA ILE A 86 3.80 8.31 14.56
C ILE A 86 3.33 8.69 13.15
N PHE A 87 4.09 8.33 12.12
CA PHE A 87 3.74 8.64 10.73
C PHE A 87 2.44 7.96 10.28
N ILE A 88 2.25 6.68 10.60
CA ILE A 88 1.02 5.93 10.27
C ILE A 88 -0.18 6.59 10.93
N LYS A 89 -0.07 6.97 12.22
CA LYS A 89 -1.15 7.64 12.94
C LYS A 89 -1.50 8.97 12.28
N GLN A 90 -0.51 9.85 12.09
CA GLN A 90 -0.74 11.19 11.54
C GLN A 90 -1.25 11.16 10.09
N SER A 91 -0.71 10.27 9.25
CA SER A 91 -1.17 10.12 7.86
C SER A 91 -2.61 9.60 7.80
N THR A 92 -2.95 8.63 8.66
CA THR A 92 -4.32 8.11 8.76
C THR A 92 -5.29 9.20 9.23
N GLU A 93 -4.96 9.96 10.28
CA GLU A 93 -5.79 11.07 10.77
C GLU A 93 -6.05 12.12 9.68
N LYS A 94 -5.00 12.52 8.95
CA LYS A 94 -5.13 13.46 7.81
C LYS A 94 -5.98 12.91 6.67
N ARG A 95 -5.88 11.60 6.39
CA ARG A 95 -6.70 10.96 5.36
C ARG A 95 -8.17 10.89 5.77
N ILE A 96 -8.45 10.60 7.03
CA ILE A 96 -9.81 10.62 7.59
C ILE A 96 -10.41 12.03 7.50
N GLU A 97 -9.63 13.07 7.80
CA GLU A 97 -10.13 14.44 7.73
C GLU A 97 -10.48 14.84 6.30
N ARG A 98 -9.60 14.57 5.33
CA ARG A 98 -9.90 14.78 3.91
C ARG A 98 -11.09 13.97 3.42
N LEU A 99 -11.30 12.75 3.94
CA LEU A 99 -12.49 11.96 3.63
C LEU A 99 -13.76 12.67 4.10
N LYS A 100 -13.77 13.19 5.34
CA LYS A 100 -14.91 13.96 5.85
C LYS A 100 -15.19 15.21 5.03
N GLU A 101 -14.15 15.96 4.68
CA GLU A 101 -14.28 17.16 3.86
C GLU A 101 -14.90 16.84 2.49
N ARG A 102 -14.47 15.76 1.84
CA ARG A 102 -15.02 15.35 0.55
C ARG A 102 -16.44 14.80 0.67
N MET A 103 -16.71 14.00 1.69
CA MET A 103 -18.06 13.46 1.94
C MET A 103 -19.08 14.53 2.36
N ALA A 104 -18.65 15.69 2.86
CA ALA A 104 -19.55 16.81 3.15
C ALA A 104 -20.09 17.49 1.87
N MET A 105 -19.52 17.19 0.70
CA MET A 105 -19.95 17.71 -0.60
C MET A 105 -20.81 16.72 -1.40
N GLU A 106 -21.08 15.53 -0.86
CA GLU A 106 -21.88 14.46 -1.47
C GLU A 106 -23.27 14.38 -0.83
#